data_AF-A0A8T4IUS4-F1
#
_entry.id   AF-A0A8T4IUS4-F1
#
_cell.length_a   1.000
_cell.length_b   1.000
_cell.length_c   1.000
_cell.angle_alpha   90.00
_cell.angle_beta   90.00
_cell.angle_gamma   90.00
#
_symmetry.space_group_name_H-M   'P 1'
#
loop_
_entity.id
_entity.type
_entity.pdbx_description
1 polymer ?
#
loop_
_entity_poly.entity_id
_entity_poly.type
_entity_poly.pdbx_seq_one_letter_code
_entity_poly.pdbx_strand_id
1 'polypeptide(L)'
;AVSRLKRRGLLTADRPGSKAAGYAPSPAARQLLDDGDRRVYTRPVPDGRWLLAVFSVPESERTRRHVLRSRLARLGFGNAAPGIWIAPSHLEDETRHTLVRLGLDAYVDLFRGTHEGFEPTAEAAARWWDLEAIAALHRSFLSAHEPVLRAWSRRRKTPPEEAYRDYLPALDAWRRLPYADPGLPAALLPRDWPGARAAEVFFALHAKLRDAGRRYVLGAGDGA
;
A
#
# COMPACT_ATOMS: atom_id res chain seq x y z
N ALA A 1 0.13 -0.40 -22.74
CA ALA A 1 -0.25 -0.75 -21.35
C ALA A 1 -1.64 -1.38 -21.25
N VAL A 2 -2.68 -0.80 -21.86
CA VAL A 2 -4.08 -1.26 -21.83
C VAL A 2 -4.25 -2.73 -22.26
N SER A 3 -3.60 -3.16 -23.35
CA SER A 3 -3.65 -4.56 -23.83
C SER A 3 -3.14 -5.58 -22.79
N ARG A 4 -2.15 -5.22 -21.96
CA ARG A 4 -1.65 -6.07 -20.86
C ARG A 4 -2.65 -6.19 -19.71
N LEU A 5 -3.39 -5.11 -19.40
CA LEU A 5 -4.43 -5.12 -18.38
C LEU A 5 -5.66 -5.91 -18.83
N LYS A 6 -6.03 -5.80 -20.12
CA LYS A 6 -7.08 -6.62 -20.75
C LYS A 6 -6.73 -8.11 -20.74
N ARG A 7 -5.49 -8.49 -21.13
CA ARG A 7 -5.02 -9.89 -21.11
C ARG A 7 -4.98 -10.49 -19.69
N ARG A 8 -4.84 -9.65 -18.64
CA ARG A 8 -4.92 -10.06 -17.24
C ARG A 8 -6.35 -10.06 -16.66
N GLY A 9 -7.37 -9.83 -17.49
CA GLY A 9 -8.77 -9.77 -17.05
C GLY A 9 -9.11 -8.58 -16.15
N LEU A 10 -8.24 -7.54 -16.11
CA LEU A 10 -8.41 -6.39 -15.23
C LEU A 10 -9.25 -5.27 -15.84
N LEU A 11 -9.50 -5.31 -17.15
CA LEU A 11 -10.34 -4.35 -17.87
C LEU A 11 -11.41 -5.08 -18.67
N THR A 12 -12.64 -4.62 -18.53
CA THR A 12 -13.79 -4.95 -19.38
C THR A 12 -14.02 -3.79 -20.37
N ALA A 13 -14.51 -4.08 -21.57
CA ALA A 13 -14.98 -3.02 -22.45
C ALA A 13 -16.18 -2.32 -21.79
N ASP A 14 -16.20 -0.99 -21.81
CA ASP A 14 -17.37 -0.21 -21.37
C ASP A 14 -18.37 -0.08 -22.53
N ARG A 15 -19.65 -0.02 -22.16
CA ARG A 15 -20.92 -0.10 -22.94
C ARG A 15 -20.87 -0.26 -24.47
N PRO A 16 -21.68 -1.17 -25.06
CA PRO A 16 -22.00 -1.12 -26.48
C PRO A 16 -22.76 0.18 -26.79
N GLY A 17 -22.18 1.06 -27.62
CA GLY A 17 -22.90 2.23 -28.18
C GLY A 17 -22.22 3.61 -28.07
N SER A 18 -21.07 3.75 -27.41
CA SER A 18 -20.30 5.02 -27.42
C SER A 18 -19.24 5.00 -28.54
N LYS A 19 -19.03 6.14 -29.23
CA LYS A 19 -17.97 6.31 -30.25
C LYS A 19 -16.55 6.29 -29.65
N ALA A 20 -16.40 6.34 -28.33
CA ALA A 20 -15.13 6.20 -27.65
C ALA A 20 -15.03 4.80 -26.99
N ALA A 21 -13.94 4.08 -27.28
CA ALA A 21 -13.66 2.79 -26.67
C ALA A 21 -13.32 2.95 -25.17
N GLY A 22 -14.34 2.98 -24.32
CA GLY A 22 -14.19 2.99 -22.87
C GLY A 22 -13.70 1.64 -22.35
N TYR A 23 -12.82 1.65 -21.36
CA TYR A 23 -12.44 0.45 -20.60
C TYR A 23 -12.79 0.69 -19.13
N ALA A 24 -13.55 -0.23 -18.53
CA ALA A 24 -13.88 -0.22 -17.12
C ALA A 24 -13.07 -1.30 -16.38
N PRO A 25 -12.70 -1.11 -15.10
CA PRO A 25 -12.12 -2.20 -14.32
C PRO A 25 -13.13 -3.36 -14.13
N SER A 26 -12.65 -4.60 -14.27
CA SER A 26 -13.45 -5.79 -13.92
C SER A 26 -13.79 -5.81 -12.43
N PRO A 27 -14.80 -6.58 -11.97
CA PRO A 27 -15.13 -6.65 -10.54
C PRO A 27 -13.93 -7.03 -9.65
N ALA A 28 -13.12 -7.99 -10.09
CA ALA A 28 -11.88 -8.37 -9.40
C ALA A 28 -10.82 -7.24 -9.41
N ALA A 29 -10.74 -6.46 -10.49
CA ALA A 29 -9.86 -5.29 -10.55
C ALA A 29 -10.36 -4.14 -9.68
N ARG A 30 -11.68 -3.95 -9.54
CA ARG A 30 -12.26 -2.98 -8.60
C ARG A 30 -11.94 -3.36 -7.17
N GLN A 31 -12.13 -4.62 -6.78
CA GLN A 31 -11.78 -5.07 -5.44
C GLN A 31 -10.28 -4.91 -5.14
N LEU A 32 -9.41 -5.18 -6.12
CA LEU A 32 -7.96 -4.90 -6.02
C LEU A 32 -7.65 -3.40 -5.85
N LEU A 33 -8.40 -2.54 -6.55
CA LEU A 33 -8.27 -1.09 -6.43
C LEU A 33 -8.80 -0.63 -5.07
N ASP A 34 -9.93 -1.16 -4.59
CA ASP A 34 -10.53 -0.81 -3.31
C ASP A 34 -9.65 -1.24 -2.13
N ASP A 35 -9.09 -2.45 -2.17
CA ASP A 35 -8.12 -2.93 -1.18
C ASP A 35 -6.86 -2.04 -1.18
N GLY A 36 -6.37 -1.65 -2.36
CA GLY A 36 -5.24 -0.75 -2.50
C GLY A 36 -5.53 0.67 -2.04
N ASP A 37 -6.71 1.20 -2.38
CA ASP A 37 -7.15 2.55 -2.02
C ASP A 37 -7.34 2.66 -0.50
N ARG A 38 -7.90 1.62 0.14
CA ARG A 38 -7.97 1.56 1.61
C ARG A 38 -6.58 1.71 2.22
N ARG A 39 -5.58 1.01 1.68
CA ARG A 39 -4.19 1.07 2.15
C ARG A 39 -3.50 2.40 1.88
N VAL A 40 -3.84 3.05 0.76
CA VAL A 40 -3.28 4.33 0.31
C VAL A 40 -3.86 5.51 1.10
N TYR A 41 -5.14 5.46 1.45
CA TYR A 41 -5.87 6.60 2.01
C TYR A 41 -6.32 6.43 3.46
N THR A 42 -6.25 5.23 4.03
CA THR A 42 -6.65 4.98 5.43
C THR A 42 -5.43 4.72 6.29
N ARG A 43 -5.41 5.29 7.49
CA ARG A 43 -4.45 4.94 8.53
C ARG A 43 -5.17 4.17 9.62
N PRO A 44 -5.10 2.83 9.64
CA PRO A 44 -5.73 2.06 10.70
C PRO A 44 -5.09 2.42 12.04
N VAL A 45 -5.91 2.55 13.08
CA VAL A 45 -5.44 2.71 14.45
C VAL A 45 -5.10 1.31 14.96
N PRO A 46 -3.84 1.02 15.32
CA PRO A 46 -3.48 -0.28 15.86
C PRO A 46 -4.25 -0.54 17.17
N ASP A 47 -4.86 -1.71 17.29
CA ASP A 47 -5.56 -2.16 18.49
C ASP A 47 -4.62 -2.80 19.53
N GLY A 48 -3.30 -2.73 19.27
CA GLY A 48 -2.26 -3.36 20.09
C GLY A 48 -2.12 -4.87 19.89
N ARG A 49 -2.90 -5.48 19.00
CA ARG A 49 -2.83 -6.92 18.71
C ARG A 49 -1.99 -7.20 17.47
N TRP A 50 -1.41 -8.38 17.48
CA TRP A 50 -0.63 -8.96 16.40
C TRP A 50 -1.41 -10.05 15.68
N LEU A 51 -1.15 -10.17 14.40
CA LEU A 51 -1.50 -11.29 13.55
C LEU A 51 -0.22 -12.07 13.25
N LEU A 52 -0.20 -13.33 13.64
CA LEU A 52 0.87 -14.26 13.32
C LEU A 52 0.41 -15.15 12.16
N ALA A 53 1.27 -15.26 11.15
CA ALA A 53 1.15 -16.24 10.08
C ALA A 53 2.24 -17.28 10.28
N VAL A 54 1.83 -18.48 10.70
CA VAL A 54 2.68 -19.65 10.78
C VAL A 54 2.44 -20.45 9.51
N PHE A 55 3.49 -20.74 8.77
CA PHE A 55 3.34 -21.53 7.55
C PHE A 55 4.29 -22.71 7.50
N SER A 56 3.80 -23.77 6.87
CA SER A 56 4.57 -24.96 6.54
C SER A 56 4.31 -25.31 5.08
N VAL A 57 5.37 -25.29 4.28
CA VAL A 57 5.31 -25.65 2.85
C VAL A 57 6.26 -26.82 2.62
N PRO A 58 5.78 -27.95 2.06
CA PRO A 58 6.63 -29.09 1.74
C PRO A 58 7.84 -28.69 0.88
N GLU A 59 8.98 -29.36 1.06
CA GLU A 59 10.20 -29.00 0.32
C GLU A 59 10.03 -29.17 -1.20
N SER A 60 9.24 -30.15 -1.62
CA SER A 60 8.83 -30.35 -3.02
C SER A 60 8.15 -29.13 -3.64
N GLU A 61 7.59 -28.23 -2.84
CA GLU A 61 6.86 -27.05 -3.27
C GLU A 61 7.60 -25.74 -2.94
N ARG A 62 8.93 -25.75 -2.93
CA ARG A 62 9.81 -24.58 -2.72
C ARG A 62 9.32 -23.30 -3.43
N THR A 63 8.80 -23.41 -4.65
CA THR A 63 8.26 -22.26 -5.40
C THR A 63 7.10 -21.59 -4.66
N ARG A 64 6.16 -22.36 -4.11
CA ARG A 64 5.03 -21.82 -3.31
C ARG A 64 5.54 -21.13 -2.05
N ARG A 65 6.56 -21.69 -1.38
CA ARG A 65 7.22 -21.07 -0.22
C ARG A 65 7.81 -19.70 -0.55
N HIS A 66 8.50 -19.57 -1.68
CA HIS A 66 9.05 -18.28 -2.14
C HIS A 66 7.95 -17.26 -2.45
N VAL A 67 6.88 -17.70 -3.11
CA VAL A 67 5.71 -16.83 -3.38
C VAL A 67 5.09 -16.37 -2.07
N LEU A 68 4.85 -17.28 -1.12
CA LEU A 68 4.26 -16.99 0.17
C LEU A 68 5.09 -15.94 0.95
N ARG A 69 6.40 -16.15 1.10
CA ARG A 69 7.30 -15.18 1.76
C ARG A 69 7.26 -13.82 1.08
N SER A 70 7.33 -13.80 -0.26
CA SER A 70 7.26 -12.55 -1.03
C SER A 70 5.92 -11.83 -0.85
N ARG A 71 4.82 -12.58 -0.69
CA ARG A 71 3.48 -12.02 -0.50
C ARG A 71 3.28 -11.49 0.91
N LEU A 72 3.70 -12.22 1.94
CA LEU A 72 3.66 -11.76 3.34
C LEU A 72 4.49 -10.48 3.52
N ALA A 73 5.70 -10.42 2.96
CA ALA A 73 6.51 -9.20 2.97
C ALA A 73 5.81 -8.01 2.29
N ARG A 74 5.18 -8.23 1.12
CA ARG A 74 4.38 -7.18 0.43
C ARG A 74 3.10 -6.81 1.15
N LEU A 75 2.61 -7.66 2.04
CA LEU A 75 1.48 -7.36 2.91
C LEU A 75 1.94 -6.58 4.15
N GLY A 76 3.25 -6.38 4.37
CA GLY A 76 3.81 -5.66 5.50
C GLY A 76 4.25 -6.57 6.66
N PHE A 77 4.19 -7.89 6.51
CA PHE A 77 4.63 -8.77 7.59
C PHE A 77 6.15 -8.70 7.79
N GLY A 78 6.57 -8.69 9.05
CA GLY A 78 7.94 -8.91 9.47
C GLY A 78 8.21 -10.40 9.64
N ASN A 79 9.48 -10.81 9.53
CA ASN A 79 9.88 -12.19 9.76
C ASN A 79 10.37 -12.37 11.19
N ALA A 80 9.55 -13.00 12.04
CA ALA A 80 9.89 -13.25 13.43
C ALA A 80 10.81 -14.47 13.60
N ALA A 81 10.61 -15.50 12.77
CA ALA A 81 11.44 -16.70 12.73
C ALA A 81 11.28 -17.44 11.38
N PRO A 82 12.06 -18.50 11.09
CA PRO A 82 11.76 -19.38 9.98
C PRO A 82 10.33 -19.92 10.05
N GLY A 83 9.53 -19.66 9.00
CA GLY A 83 8.11 -20.07 8.95
C GLY A 83 7.15 -19.24 9.79
N ILE A 84 7.62 -18.25 10.56
CA ILE A 84 6.78 -17.40 11.42
C ILE A 84 6.90 -15.94 10.98
N TRP A 85 5.77 -15.37 10.61
CA TRP A 85 5.63 -13.99 10.17
C TRP A 85 4.64 -13.26 11.06
N ILE A 86 4.86 -11.97 11.29
CA ILE A 86 4.06 -11.16 12.20
C ILE A 86 3.70 -9.82 11.57
N ALA A 87 2.49 -9.34 11.86
CA ALA A 87 1.95 -8.08 11.38
C ALA A 87 0.96 -7.50 12.40
N PRO A 88 0.68 -6.20 12.38
CA PRO A 88 -0.49 -5.66 13.09
C PRO A 88 -1.80 -6.36 12.67
N SER A 89 -2.69 -6.58 13.64
CA SER A 89 -3.96 -7.32 13.45
C SER A 89 -4.86 -6.78 12.34
N HIS A 90 -4.81 -5.47 12.08
CA HIS A 90 -5.64 -4.80 11.07
C HIS A 90 -5.35 -5.28 9.64
N LEU A 91 -4.24 -6.00 9.41
CA LEU A 91 -3.88 -6.58 8.12
C LEU A 91 -4.54 -7.94 7.85
N GLU A 92 -5.35 -8.47 8.77
CA GLU A 92 -5.94 -9.82 8.62
C GLU A 92 -6.82 -9.99 7.39
N ASP A 93 -7.79 -9.10 7.17
CA ASP A 93 -8.77 -9.28 6.10
C ASP A 93 -8.07 -9.28 4.73
N GLU A 94 -7.13 -8.35 4.52
CA GLU A 94 -6.32 -8.29 3.30
C GLU A 94 -5.44 -9.55 3.14
N THR A 95 -4.89 -10.04 4.25
CA THR A 95 -4.05 -11.26 4.27
C THR A 95 -4.87 -12.46 3.85
N ARG A 96 -6.02 -12.69 4.49
CA ARG A 96 -6.93 -13.79 4.17
C ARG A 96 -7.35 -13.76 2.71
N HIS A 97 -7.82 -12.62 2.22
CA HIS A 97 -8.19 -12.45 0.81
C HIS A 97 -7.04 -12.75 -0.14
N THR A 98 -5.84 -12.27 0.19
CA THR A 98 -4.66 -12.49 -0.66
C THR A 98 -4.22 -13.95 -0.68
N LEU A 99 -4.21 -14.64 0.46
CA LEU A 99 -3.81 -16.03 0.55
C LEU A 99 -4.79 -16.96 -0.19
N VAL A 100 -6.11 -16.78 0.02
CA VAL A 100 -7.15 -17.54 -0.68
C VAL A 100 -7.07 -17.33 -2.19
N ARG A 101 -6.96 -16.08 -2.65
CA ARG A 101 -6.85 -15.76 -4.08
C ARG A 101 -5.63 -16.42 -4.75
N LEU A 102 -4.56 -16.64 -4.00
CA LEU A 102 -3.33 -17.26 -4.50
C LEU A 102 -3.28 -18.78 -4.28
N GLY A 103 -4.30 -19.37 -3.65
CA GLY A 103 -4.33 -20.79 -3.28
C GLY A 103 -3.22 -21.17 -2.29
N LEU A 104 -2.88 -20.25 -1.38
CA LEU A 104 -1.82 -20.38 -0.40
C LEU A 104 -2.34 -20.58 1.03
N ASP A 105 -3.64 -20.43 1.23
CA ASP A 105 -4.35 -20.56 2.51
C ASP A 105 -4.15 -21.93 3.16
N ALA A 106 -4.08 -23.01 2.37
CA ALA A 106 -3.84 -24.37 2.88
C ALA A 106 -2.47 -24.58 3.56
N TYR A 107 -1.53 -23.64 3.40
CA TYR A 107 -0.18 -23.73 3.98
C TYR A 107 0.00 -22.85 5.21
N VAL A 108 -1.01 -22.07 5.60
CA VAL A 108 -0.87 -21.00 6.60
C VAL A 108 -1.94 -21.13 7.68
N ASP A 109 -1.50 -21.19 8.91
CA ASP A 109 -2.32 -20.97 10.08
C ASP A 109 -2.17 -19.52 10.55
N LEU A 110 -3.30 -18.87 10.83
CA LEU A 110 -3.36 -17.48 11.31
C LEU A 110 -3.78 -17.44 12.78
N PHE A 111 -3.03 -16.69 13.59
CA PHE A 111 -3.32 -16.49 15.02
C PHE A 111 -3.38 -15.00 15.34
N ARG A 112 -4.26 -14.62 16.26
CA ARG A 112 -4.29 -13.28 16.85
C ARG A 112 -3.80 -13.33 18.29
N GLY A 113 -3.02 -12.34 18.71
CA GLY A 113 -2.54 -12.28 20.09
C GLY A 113 -1.82 -10.98 20.45
N THR A 114 -1.24 -10.95 21.63
CA THR A 114 -0.35 -9.90 22.14
C THR A 114 1.09 -10.40 22.15
N HIS A 115 2.06 -9.47 22.22
CA HIS A 115 3.47 -9.85 22.42
C HIS A 115 3.75 -9.96 23.91
N GLU A 116 3.89 -11.20 24.39
CA GLU A 116 4.21 -11.53 25.78
C GLU A 116 5.69 -11.96 25.93
N GLY A 117 6.56 -11.38 25.08
CA GLY A 117 7.99 -11.69 25.10
C GLY A 117 8.71 -11.06 26.30
N PHE A 118 9.87 -11.63 26.64
CA PHE A 118 10.71 -11.12 27.72
C PHE A 118 11.38 -9.77 27.40
N GLU A 119 11.57 -9.46 26.11
CA GLU A 119 12.13 -8.19 25.66
C GLU A 119 11.04 -7.16 25.33
N PRO A 120 11.34 -5.86 25.38
CA PRO A 120 10.42 -4.83 24.92
C PRO A 120 10.00 -5.03 23.47
N THR A 121 8.70 -4.91 23.18
CA THR A 121 8.14 -5.11 21.83
C THR A 121 8.77 -4.22 20.77
N ALA A 122 9.25 -3.02 21.13
CA ALA A 122 9.94 -2.13 20.19
C ALA A 122 11.28 -2.72 19.71
N GLU A 123 12.03 -3.38 20.59
CA GLU A 123 13.29 -4.05 20.24
C GLU A 123 13.02 -5.29 19.37
N ALA A 124 11.98 -6.05 19.71
CA ALA A 124 11.53 -7.20 18.92
C ALA A 124 11.13 -6.78 17.50
N ALA A 125 10.33 -5.71 17.37
CA ALA A 125 9.89 -5.16 16.10
C ALA A 125 11.08 -4.73 15.21
N ALA A 126 12.11 -4.11 15.79
CA ALA A 126 13.31 -3.72 15.05
C ALA A 126 14.10 -4.91 14.46
N ARG A 127 13.89 -6.14 14.96
CA ARG A 127 14.47 -7.37 14.39
C ARG A 127 13.56 -8.01 13.35
N TRP A 128 12.25 -7.91 13.52
CA TRP A 128 11.28 -8.52 12.60
C TRP A 128 11.13 -7.74 11.30
N TRP A 129 11.34 -6.43 11.33
CA TRP A 129 11.31 -5.55 10.17
C TRP A 129 12.65 -4.88 9.91
N ASP A 130 12.96 -4.69 8.64
CA ASP A 130 14.01 -3.75 8.22
C ASP A 130 13.46 -2.31 8.29
N LEU A 131 13.38 -1.77 9.51
CA LEU A 131 12.86 -0.43 9.77
C LEU A 131 13.67 0.65 9.04
N GLU A 132 14.98 0.45 8.89
CA GLU A 132 15.85 1.40 8.19
C GLU A 132 15.54 1.44 6.68
N ALA A 133 15.34 0.29 6.03
CA ALA A 133 14.91 0.25 4.63
C ALA A 133 13.54 0.93 4.44
N ILE A 134 12.59 0.73 5.36
CA ILE A 134 11.28 1.40 5.31
C ILE A 134 11.45 2.91 5.52
N ALA A 135 12.27 3.34 6.49
CA ALA A 135 12.57 4.74 6.73
C ALA A 135 13.23 5.41 5.51
N ALA A 136 14.13 4.71 4.81
CA ALA A 136 14.77 5.19 3.60
C ALA A 136 13.76 5.45 2.46
N LEU A 137 12.74 4.60 2.32
CA LEU A 137 11.66 4.83 1.34
C LEU A 137 10.88 6.11 1.68
N HIS A 138 10.53 6.32 2.95
CA HIS A 138 9.86 7.54 3.41
C HIS A 138 10.73 8.79 3.24
N ARG A 139 12.03 8.72 3.55
CA ARG A 139 12.99 9.81 3.34
C ARG A 139 13.11 10.18 1.87
N SER A 140 13.14 9.19 0.97
CA SER A 140 13.14 9.41 -0.48
C SER A 140 11.88 10.14 -0.95
N PHE A 141 10.71 9.69 -0.47
CA PHE A 141 9.43 10.37 -0.73
C PHE A 141 9.44 11.83 -0.26
N LEU A 142 9.91 12.08 0.97
CA LEU A 142 9.99 13.43 1.54
C LEU A 142 10.91 14.34 0.73
N SER A 143 12.09 13.85 0.37
CA SER A 143 13.05 14.60 -0.45
C SER A 143 12.43 15.09 -1.77
N ALA A 144 11.64 14.23 -2.42
CA ALA A 144 10.98 14.56 -3.68
C ALA A 144 9.77 15.50 -3.52
N HIS A 145 8.95 15.30 -2.50
CA HIS A 145 7.60 15.90 -2.45
C HIS A 145 7.43 17.03 -1.43
N GLU A 146 8.31 17.16 -0.45
CA GLU A 146 8.23 18.27 0.49
C GLU A 146 8.50 19.65 -0.16
N PRO A 147 9.48 19.80 -1.09
CA PRO A 147 9.62 21.04 -1.87
C PRO A 147 8.38 21.38 -2.69
N VAL A 148 7.73 20.36 -3.27
CA VAL A 148 6.49 20.50 -4.06
C VAL A 148 5.37 21.01 -3.16
N LEU A 149 5.19 20.43 -1.98
CA LEU A 149 4.20 20.91 -1.01
C LEU A 149 4.49 22.35 -0.61
N ARG A 150 5.75 22.72 -0.31
CA ARG A 150 6.11 24.10 0.04
C ARG A 150 5.76 25.09 -1.07
N ALA A 151 6.03 24.74 -2.33
CA ALA A 151 5.68 25.56 -3.48
C ALA A 151 4.16 25.74 -3.60
N TRP A 152 3.39 24.65 -3.46
CA TRP A 152 1.94 24.67 -3.55
C TRP A 152 1.30 25.41 -2.37
N SER A 153 1.78 25.28 -1.15
CA SER A 153 1.24 25.96 0.04
C SER A 153 1.22 27.49 -0.10
N ARG A 154 2.14 28.08 -0.87
CA ARG A 154 2.20 29.53 -1.13
C ARG A 154 1.24 30.01 -2.23
N ARG A 155 0.68 29.09 -3.02
CA ARG A 155 -0.21 29.41 -4.14
C ARG A 155 -1.66 29.51 -3.67
N ARG A 156 -2.32 30.60 -4.10
CA ARG A 156 -3.78 30.79 -3.94
C ARG A 156 -4.60 30.04 -4.98
N LYS A 157 -4.07 29.92 -6.21
CA LYS A 157 -4.74 29.23 -7.32
C LYS A 157 -4.16 27.83 -7.50
N THR A 158 -5.01 26.92 -7.98
CA THR A 158 -4.64 25.54 -8.32
C THR A 158 -5.01 25.24 -9.76
N PRO A 159 -4.19 25.66 -10.75
CA PRO A 159 -4.40 25.34 -12.16
C PRO A 159 -4.51 23.82 -12.38
N PRO A 160 -5.56 23.33 -13.07
CA PRO A 160 -5.80 21.88 -13.21
C PRO A 160 -4.65 21.07 -13.79
N GLU A 161 -4.00 21.56 -14.85
CA GLU A 161 -2.88 20.86 -15.52
C GLU A 161 -1.66 20.71 -14.61
N GLU A 162 -1.23 21.81 -13.97
CA GLU A 162 -0.11 21.78 -13.02
C GLU A 162 -0.42 20.89 -11.82
N ALA A 163 -1.65 20.94 -11.31
CA ALA A 163 -2.09 20.09 -10.22
C ALA A 163 -2.01 18.60 -10.59
N TYR A 164 -2.43 18.24 -11.81
CA TYR A 164 -2.30 16.87 -12.30
C TYR A 164 -0.83 16.45 -12.44
N ARG A 165 0.01 17.30 -13.06
CA ARG A 165 1.44 17.04 -13.27
C ARG A 165 2.18 16.74 -11.96
N ASP A 166 1.88 17.46 -10.90
CA ASP A 166 2.59 17.33 -9.63
C ASP A 166 1.93 16.31 -8.68
N TYR A 167 0.62 16.09 -8.79
CA TYR A 167 -0.10 15.10 -7.97
C TYR A 167 0.16 13.67 -8.41
N LEU A 168 0.22 13.39 -9.72
CA LEU A 168 0.37 12.03 -10.22
C LEU A 168 1.68 11.35 -9.76
N PRO A 169 2.86 12.00 -9.80
CA PRO A 169 4.09 11.43 -9.26
C PRO A 169 4.01 11.20 -7.74
N ALA A 170 3.41 12.14 -6.99
CA ALA A 170 3.23 12.00 -5.54
C ALA A 170 2.34 10.79 -5.21
N LEU A 171 1.27 10.58 -5.98
CA LEU A 171 0.41 9.42 -5.84
C LEU A 171 1.14 8.12 -6.21
N ASP A 172 1.87 8.06 -7.33
CA ASP A 172 2.61 6.85 -7.73
C ASP A 172 3.68 6.46 -6.71
N ALA A 173 4.43 7.44 -6.20
CA ALA A 173 5.44 7.22 -5.17
C ALA A 173 4.80 6.75 -3.86
N TRP A 174 3.74 7.42 -3.40
CA TRP A 174 3.06 7.08 -2.16
C TRP A 174 2.43 5.69 -2.22
N ARG A 175 1.83 5.28 -3.34
CA ARG A 175 1.18 3.96 -3.49
C ARG A 175 2.06 2.76 -3.16
N ARG A 176 3.38 2.92 -3.16
CA ARG A 176 4.33 1.85 -2.84
C ARG A 176 4.60 1.75 -1.33
N LEU A 177 4.49 2.86 -0.61
CA LEU A 177 4.86 2.97 0.81
C LEU A 177 3.96 2.14 1.73
N PRO A 178 2.62 2.21 1.65
CA PRO A 178 1.76 1.42 2.53
C PRO A 178 1.95 -0.10 2.40
N TYR A 179 2.45 -0.59 1.27
CA TYR A 179 2.77 -2.02 1.10
C TYR A 179 4.10 -2.43 1.71
N ALA A 180 5.02 -1.48 1.94
CA ALA A 180 6.29 -1.71 2.61
C ALA A 180 6.20 -1.40 4.12
N ASP A 181 5.41 -0.39 4.50
CA ASP A 181 5.19 0.04 5.88
C ASP A 181 3.90 -0.59 6.44
N PRO A 182 3.99 -1.47 7.44
CA PRO A 182 2.82 -2.12 8.04
C PRO A 182 2.00 -1.22 8.97
N GLY A 183 2.38 0.05 9.15
CA GLY A 183 1.66 0.96 10.04
C GLY A 183 1.82 0.58 11.51
N LEU A 184 3.06 0.31 11.95
CA LEU A 184 3.35 0.04 13.35
C LEU A 184 2.95 1.23 14.25
N PRO A 185 2.50 0.98 15.50
CA PRO A 185 2.32 2.03 16.49
C PRO A 185 3.59 2.87 16.67
N ALA A 186 3.44 4.19 16.83
CA ALA A 186 4.55 5.12 17.01
C ALA A 186 5.47 4.75 18.19
N ALA A 187 4.91 4.15 19.25
CA ALA A 187 5.66 3.70 20.41
C ALA A 187 6.66 2.56 20.11
N LEU A 188 6.52 1.88 18.97
CA LEU A 188 7.42 0.79 18.54
C LEU A 188 8.47 1.26 17.52
N LEU A 189 8.47 2.54 17.16
CA LEU A 189 9.30 3.09 16.10
C LEU A 189 10.43 3.97 16.66
N PRO A 190 11.53 4.13 15.91
CA PRO A 190 12.58 5.09 16.25
C PRO A 190 12.04 6.52 16.41
N ARG A 191 12.70 7.33 17.24
CA ARG A 191 12.26 8.72 17.51
C ARG A 191 12.26 9.61 16.28
N ASP A 192 13.17 9.38 15.33
CA ASP A 192 13.32 10.12 14.08
C ASP A 192 12.53 9.50 12.92
N TRP A 193 11.52 8.67 13.21
CA TRP A 193 10.76 7.95 12.20
C TRP A 193 10.10 8.90 11.18
N PRO A 194 10.44 8.79 9.88
CA PRO A 194 9.97 9.73 8.85
C PRO A 194 8.52 9.48 8.40
N GLY A 195 7.93 8.32 8.74
CA GLY A 195 6.66 7.90 8.15
C GLY A 195 5.47 8.79 8.49
N ALA A 196 5.42 9.36 9.69
CA ALA A 196 4.37 10.32 10.06
C ALA A 196 4.43 11.58 9.18
N ARG A 197 5.64 12.14 9.01
CA ARG A 197 5.87 13.31 8.18
C ARG A 197 5.60 13.04 6.71
N ALA A 198 5.99 11.86 6.20
CA ALA A 198 5.71 11.46 4.83
C ALA A 198 4.20 11.38 4.55
N ALA A 199 3.44 10.80 5.49
CA ALA A 199 1.98 10.77 5.41
C ALA A 199 1.37 12.18 5.39
N GLU A 200 1.79 13.07 6.29
CA GLU A 200 1.34 14.47 6.30
C GLU A 200 1.56 15.15 4.95
N VAL A 201 2.76 15.00 4.37
CA VAL A 201 3.10 15.60 3.08
C VAL A 201 2.21 15.06 1.98
N PHE A 202 2.02 13.74 1.92
CA PHE A 202 1.13 13.12 0.94
C PHE A 202 -0.31 13.62 1.07
N PHE A 203 -0.90 13.55 2.28
CA PHE A 203 -2.29 13.92 2.48
C PHE A 203 -2.54 15.41 2.25
N ALA A 204 -1.57 16.28 2.57
CA ALA A 204 -1.66 17.71 2.25
C ALA A 204 -1.63 17.97 0.73
N LEU A 205 -0.76 17.28 -0.02
CA LEU A 205 -0.74 17.34 -1.49
C LEU A 205 -2.03 16.76 -2.08
N HIS A 206 -2.51 15.63 -1.56
CA HIS A 206 -3.75 15.00 -1.98
C HIS A 206 -4.93 15.95 -1.81
N ALA A 207 -5.13 16.52 -0.63
CA ALA A 207 -6.20 17.46 -0.35
C ALA A 207 -6.14 18.70 -1.26
N LYS A 208 -4.93 19.21 -1.55
CA LYS A 208 -4.77 20.42 -2.36
C LYS A 208 -4.92 20.19 -3.86
N LEU A 209 -4.44 19.06 -4.39
CA LEU A 209 -4.24 18.87 -5.83
C LEU A 209 -5.21 17.88 -6.48
N ARG A 210 -5.72 16.90 -5.73
CA ARG A 210 -6.51 15.78 -6.28
C ARG A 210 -7.68 16.24 -7.13
N ASP A 211 -8.54 17.10 -6.59
CA ASP A 211 -9.77 17.50 -7.29
C ASP A 211 -9.50 18.42 -8.48
N ALA A 212 -8.47 19.28 -8.39
CA ALA A 212 -8.04 20.10 -9.51
C ALA A 212 -7.43 19.27 -10.64
N GLY A 213 -6.55 18.33 -10.31
CA GLY A 213 -5.98 17.40 -11.29
C GLY A 213 -7.03 16.51 -11.93
N ARG A 214 -8.06 16.08 -11.18
CA ARG A 214 -9.20 15.33 -11.72
C ARG A 214 -9.96 16.11 -12.79
N ARG A 215 -10.16 17.42 -12.61
CA ARG A 215 -10.83 18.27 -13.62
C ARG A 215 -10.03 18.33 -14.93
N TYR A 216 -8.70 18.30 -14.88
CA TYR A 216 -7.87 18.26 -16.08
C TYR A 216 -8.10 16.97 -16.88
N VAL A 217 -8.13 15.82 -16.20
CA VAL A 217 -8.37 14.51 -16.86
C VAL A 217 -9.77 14.43 -17.46
N LEU A 218 -10.79 14.93 -16.75
CA LEU A 218 -12.17 14.91 -17.24
C LEU A 218 -12.39 15.91 -18.40
N GLY A 219 -11.83 17.12 -18.30
CA GLY A 219 -11.93 18.13 -19.36
C GLY A 219 -11.13 17.77 -20.62
N ALA A 220 -10.08 16.95 -20.50
CA ALA A 220 -9.37 16.41 -21.66
C ALA A 220 -10.14 15.27 -22.37
N GLY A 221 -11.15 14.66 -21.72
CA GLY A 221 -11.97 13.58 -22.27
C GLY A 221 -13.13 14.05 -23.14
N ASP A 222 -13.56 15.31 -23.02
CA ASP A 222 -14.68 15.88 -23.79
C ASP A 222 -14.22 16.52 -25.12
N GLY A 223 -12.92 16.47 -25.44
CA GLY A 223 -12.31 17.11 -26.61
C GLY A 223 -11.67 16.17 -27.63
N ALA A 224 -11.95 14.86 -27.57
CA ALA A 224 -11.38 13.85 -28.47
C ALA A 224 -12.45 13.05 -29.23
#